data_AF-A0A2P5L9S1-F1
#
_entry.id   AF-A0A2P5L9S1-F1
#
_cell.length_a   1.000
_cell.length_b   1.000
_cell.length_c   1.000
_cell.angle_alpha   90.00
_cell.angle_beta   90.00
_cell.angle_gamma   90.00
#
_symmetry.space_group_name_H-M   'P 1'
#
loop_
_entity.id
_entity.type
_entity.pdbx_description
1 polymer ?
#
loop_
_entity_poly.entity_id
_entity_poly.type
_entity_poly.pdbx_seq_one_letter_code
_entity_poly.pdbx_strand_id
1 'polypeptide(L)'
;MGNLISTALTPECECCGIKKKKNQPIGDPDELYFQPDGWVCPNCASSEDEYDTCLFCGPDVIYRADQINDRGECPDHDGGSVMDDEEKQDWDDYIENLNKDLSHLPPA
;
A
#
# COMPACT_ATOMS: atom_id res chain seq x y z
N MET A 1 28.16 13.03 18.84
CA MET A 1 27.30 12.59 19.97
C MET A 1 25.79 12.68 19.67
N GLY A 2 25.34 12.50 18.41
CA GLY A 2 23.92 12.60 18.03
C GLY A 2 23.17 11.27 17.85
N ASN A 3 23.85 10.13 17.93
CA ASN A 3 23.27 8.81 17.59
C ASN A 3 22.55 8.11 18.74
N LEU A 4 22.82 8.48 20.00
CA LEU A 4 22.24 7.81 21.17
C LEU A 4 20.80 8.27 21.46
N ILE A 5 20.50 9.55 21.21
CA ILE A 5 19.17 10.13 21.49
C ILE A 5 18.14 9.63 20.46
N SER A 6 18.50 9.54 19.17
CA SER A 6 17.53 9.09 18.15
C SER A 6 17.14 7.63 18.32
N THR A 7 18.02 6.78 18.83
CA THR A 7 17.72 5.35 19.07
C THR A 7 16.86 5.15 20.33
N ALA A 8 16.99 6.03 21.33
CA ALA A 8 16.20 5.95 22.56
C ALA A 8 14.70 6.21 22.33
N LEU A 9 14.37 7.05 21.34
CA LEU A 9 13.01 7.45 21.01
C LEU A 9 12.36 6.57 19.93
N THR A 10 13.12 5.73 19.23
CA THR A 10 12.54 4.81 18.25
C THR A 10 11.80 3.68 18.96
N PRO A 11 10.51 3.42 18.63
CA PRO A 11 9.79 2.29 19.17
C PRO A 11 10.47 0.95 18.82
N GLU A 12 10.27 -0.04 19.70
CA GLU A 12 10.83 -1.37 19.51
C GLU A 12 10.11 -2.14 18.39
N CYS A 13 10.84 -3.03 17.72
CA CYS A 13 10.24 -3.94 16.76
C CYS A 13 9.26 -4.88 17.47
N GLU A 14 8.01 -4.96 17.03
CA GLU A 14 7.00 -5.85 17.64
C GLU A 14 7.38 -7.33 17.55
N CYS A 15 8.11 -7.73 16.50
CA CYS A 15 8.50 -9.12 16.28
C CYS A 15 9.70 -9.56 17.14
N CYS A 16 10.70 -8.69 17.33
CA CYS A 16 11.99 -9.07 17.95
C CYS A 16 12.48 -8.18 19.09
N GLY A 17 11.74 -7.12 19.45
CA GLY A 17 12.09 -6.16 20.51
C GLY A 17 13.29 -5.26 20.21
N ILE A 18 13.97 -5.42 19.07
CA ILE A 18 15.16 -4.63 18.74
C ILE A 18 14.76 -3.20 18.35
N LYS A 19 15.37 -2.21 19.02
CA LYS A 19 15.30 -0.80 18.62
C LYS A 19 16.36 -0.50 17.57
N LYS A 20 15.94 -0.18 16.34
CA LYS A 20 16.82 0.38 15.30
C LYS A 20 16.25 1.71 14.85
N LYS A 21 17.11 2.68 14.53
CA LYS A 21 16.71 3.98 13.96
C LYS A 21 15.82 3.86 12.71
N LYS A 22 15.93 2.74 11.99
CA LYS A 22 15.17 2.41 10.78
C LYS A 22 13.94 1.54 11.04
N ASN A 23 13.51 1.35 12.29
CA ASN A 23 12.21 0.75 12.53
C ASN A 23 11.16 1.68 11.93
N GLN A 24 10.21 1.12 11.21
CA GLN A 24 9.16 1.85 10.52
C GLN A 24 7.80 1.53 11.12
N PRO A 25 6.84 2.47 11.06
CA PRO A 25 5.50 2.21 11.50
C PRO A 25 4.83 1.15 10.63
N ILE A 26 3.89 0.41 11.21
CA ILE A 26 2.95 -0.45 10.49
C ILE A 26 1.70 0.39 10.21
N GLY A 27 1.27 0.43 8.95
CA GLY A 27 0.22 1.30 8.42
C GLY A 27 0.75 2.56 7.72
N ASP A 28 -0.14 3.30 7.04
CA ASP A 28 0.20 4.45 6.21
C ASP A 28 0.45 5.73 7.04
N PRO A 29 1.71 6.24 7.09
CA PRO A 29 2.03 7.43 7.87
C PRO A 29 1.44 8.73 7.30
N ASP A 30 0.97 8.75 6.05
CA ASP A 30 0.37 9.91 5.41
C ASP A 30 -1.14 10.03 5.67
N GLU A 31 -1.75 9.02 6.33
CA GLU A 31 -3.15 9.08 6.73
C GLU A 31 -3.44 10.17 7.77
N LEU A 32 -4.59 10.83 7.60
CA LEU A 32 -5.07 11.82 8.56
C LEU A 32 -5.37 11.13 9.90
N TYR A 33 -4.75 11.62 10.97
CA TYR A 33 -4.83 11.06 12.33
C TYR A 33 -4.17 9.68 12.50
N PHE A 34 -3.20 9.36 11.64
CA PHE A 34 -2.45 8.11 11.72
C PHE A 34 -1.94 7.80 13.13
N GLN A 35 -2.22 6.59 13.58
CA GLN A 35 -1.59 5.96 14.74
C GLN A 35 -1.06 4.60 14.31
N PRO A 36 0.25 4.34 14.41
CA PRO A 36 0.81 3.07 13.99
C PRO A 36 0.31 1.93 14.89
N ASP A 37 -0.16 0.84 14.28
CA ASP A 37 -0.55 -0.39 14.97
C ASP A 37 0.63 -1.07 15.68
N GLY A 38 1.83 -0.80 15.18
CA GLY A 38 3.08 -1.35 15.68
C GLY A 38 4.26 -0.77 14.91
N TRP A 39 5.45 -1.27 15.23
CA TRP A 39 6.68 -0.87 14.57
C TRP A 39 7.49 -2.11 14.23
N VAL A 40 8.11 -2.11 13.05
CA VAL A 40 8.84 -3.28 12.55
C VAL A 40 10.24 -2.87 12.11
N CYS A 41 11.24 -3.69 12.46
CA CYS A 41 12.60 -3.46 11.99
C CYS A 41 12.79 -3.99 10.56
N PRO A 42 13.74 -3.45 9.78
CA PRO A 42 13.95 -3.87 8.39
C PRO A 42 14.22 -5.36 8.18
N ASN A 43 14.72 -6.06 9.20
CA ASN A 43 14.99 -7.50 9.10
C ASN A 43 13.72 -8.34 9.31
N CYS A 44 12.77 -7.87 10.11
CA CYS A 44 11.51 -8.58 10.33
C CYS A 44 10.54 -8.27 9.19
N ALA A 45 10.53 -7.01 8.73
CA ALA A 45 9.74 -6.55 7.60
C ALA A 45 10.09 -7.23 6.26
N SER A 46 11.25 -7.87 6.14
CA SER A 46 11.60 -8.63 4.93
C SER A 46 11.00 -10.04 4.90
N SER A 47 10.22 -10.43 5.91
CA SER A 47 9.55 -11.72 5.96
C SER A 47 8.18 -11.60 5.31
N GLU A 48 8.05 -12.08 4.07
CA GLU A 48 6.81 -12.05 3.28
C GLU A 48 5.65 -12.82 3.94
N ASP A 49 5.95 -13.79 4.81
CA ASP A 49 4.94 -14.53 5.57
C ASP A 49 4.32 -13.71 6.73
N GLU A 50 4.99 -12.65 7.18
CA GLU A 50 4.59 -11.87 8.37
C GLU A 50 4.19 -10.43 8.01
N TYR A 51 4.79 -9.87 6.96
CA TYR A 51 4.62 -8.49 6.54
C TYR A 51 4.54 -8.40 5.03
N ASP A 52 3.70 -7.48 4.54
CA ASP A 52 3.53 -7.22 3.13
C ASP A 52 3.15 -5.74 2.90
N THR A 53 2.97 -5.35 1.65
CA THR A 53 2.68 -3.97 1.20
C THR A 53 1.36 -3.91 0.46
N CYS A 54 0.71 -2.74 0.49
CA CYS A 54 -0.51 -2.50 -0.27
C CYS A 54 -0.19 -1.94 -1.65
N LEU A 55 -0.86 -2.46 -2.69
CA LEU A 55 -0.75 -1.99 -4.08
C LEU A 55 -1.01 -0.49 -4.24
N PHE A 56 -1.92 0.06 -3.42
CA PHE A 56 -2.36 1.46 -3.50
C PHE A 56 -1.59 2.41 -2.59
N CYS A 57 -1.17 1.96 -1.40
CA CYS A 57 -0.36 2.78 -0.48
C CYS A 57 1.11 2.87 -0.93
N GLY A 58 1.56 1.93 -1.75
CA GLY A 58 2.92 1.89 -2.27
C GLY A 58 3.88 1.01 -1.45
N PRO A 59 5.09 0.77 -1.99
CA PRO A 59 6.00 -0.26 -1.48
C PRO A 59 6.74 0.12 -0.19
N ASP A 60 6.68 1.40 0.20
CA ASP A 60 7.32 1.89 1.43
C ASP A 60 6.40 1.80 2.66
N VAL A 61 5.13 1.43 2.46
CA VAL A 61 4.13 1.28 3.53
C VAL A 61 3.95 -0.19 3.85
N ILE A 62 4.25 -0.57 5.09
CA ILE A 62 4.18 -1.96 5.54
C ILE A 62 2.93 -2.21 6.37
N TYR A 63 2.28 -3.33 6.07
CA TYR A 63 1.19 -3.92 6.83
C TYR A 63 1.60 -5.31 7.32
N ARG A 64 0.87 -5.88 8.29
CA ARG A 64 1.00 -7.30 8.57
C ARG A 64 0.40 -8.09 7.40
N ALA A 65 0.99 -9.22 7.06
CA ALA A 65 0.55 -10.02 5.92
C ALA A 65 -0.92 -10.45 6.04
N ASP A 66 -1.43 -10.66 7.26
CA ASP A 66 -2.84 -11.01 7.51
C ASP A 66 -3.83 -9.84 7.32
N GLN A 67 -3.34 -8.62 7.15
CA GLN A 67 -4.13 -7.43 6.82
C GLN A 67 -4.22 -7.20 5.30
N ILE A 68 -3.40 -7.90 4.51
CA ILE A 68 -3.39 -7.79 3.06
C ILE A 68 -4.23 -8.91 2.47
N ASN A 69 -5.22 -8.54 1.64
CA ASN A 69 -6.07 -9.52 0.98
C ASN A 69 -5.36 -10.20 -0.21
N ASP A 70 -5.98 -11.21 -0.81
CA ASP A 70 -5.41 -11.96 -1.95
C ASP A 70 -5.12 -11.10 -3.21
N ARG A 71 -5.61 -9.86 -3.25
CA ARG A 71 -5.37 -8.88 -4.33
C ARG A 71 -4.24 -7.90 -4.01
N GLY A 72 -3.60 -8.01 -2.84
CA GLY A 72 -2.54 -7.11 -2.41
C GLY A 72 -3.06 -5.79 -1.85
N GLU A 73 -4.26 -5.77 -1.27
CA GLU A 73 -4.91 -4.55 -0.77
C GLU A 73 -5.00 -4.57 0.76
N CYS A 74 -4.69 -3.44 1.39
CA CYS A 74 -4.96 -3.23 2.82
C CYS A 74 -6.47 -3.04 3.07
N PRO A 75 -6.93 -3.05 4.34
CA PRO A 75 -8.36 -2.96 4.67
C PRO A 75 -9.06 -1.71 4.10
N ASP A 76 -8.36 -0.58 4.01
CA ASP A 76 -8.92 0.67 3.47
C ASP A 76 -9.05 0.66 1.93
N HIS A 77 -8.33 -0.25 1.27
CA HIS A 77 -8.37 -0.44 -0.18
C HIS A 77 -9.01 -1.78 -0.58
N ASP A 78 -9.72 -2.45 0.32
CA ASP A 78 -10.38 -3.73 0.02
C ASP A 78 -11.43 -3.56 -1.08
N GLY A 79 -11.14 -4.17 -2.23
CA GLY A 79 -11.97 -4.12 -3.42
C GLY A 79 -11.62 -2.98 -4.37
N GLY A 80 -10.63 -2.15 -4.04
CA GLY A 80 -10.24 -0.99 -4.85
C GLY A 80 -9.74 -1.36 -6.25
N SER A 81 -9.25 -2.58 -6.48
CA SER A 81 -8.87 -3.07 -7.81
C SER A 81 -10.01 -3.70 -8.61
N VAL A 82 -11.18 -3.91 -8.00
CA VAL A 82 -12.33 -4.53 -8.66
C VAL A 82 -13.23 -3.43 -9.17
N MET A 83 -13.34 -3.31 -10.50
CA MET A 83 -14.31 -2.42 -11.12
C MET A 83 -15.72 -2.90 -10.81
N ASP A 84 -16.58 -1.99 -10.37
CA ASP A 84 -18.01 -2.26 -10.30
C ASP A 84 -18.66 -2.23 -11.71
N ASP A 85 -19.95 -2.60 -11.78
CA ASP A 85 -20.67 -2.68 -13.03
C ASP A 85 -20.84 -1.30 -13.71
N GLU A 86 -20.91 -0.22 -12.92
CA GLU A 86 -21.05 1.15 -13.42
C GLU A 86 -19.72 1.64 -14.02
N GLU A 87 -18.62 1.48 -13.28
CA GLU A 87 -17.26 1.78 -13.75
C GLU A 87 -16.92 1.00 -15.02
N LYS A 88 -17.29 -0.28 -15.08
CA LYS A 88 -17.07 -1.10 -16.27
C LYS A 88 -17.87 -0.58 -17.47
N GLN A 89 -19.14 -0.20 -17.27
CA GLN A 89 -19.96 0.34 -18.34
C GLN A 89 -19.40 1.66 -18.88
N ASP A 90 -18.91 2.54 -17.98
CA ASP A 90 -18.26 3.79 -18.37
C ASP A 90 -17.03 3.56 -19.25
N TRP A 91 -16.22 2.54 -18.93
CA TRP A 91 -15.08 2.14 -19.77
C TRP A 91 -15.51 1.59 -21.13
N ASP A 92 -16.53 0.74 -21.16
CA ASP A 92 -17.06 0.16 -22.40
C ASP A 92 -17.62 1.27 -23.32
N ASP A 93 -18.37 2.23 -22.77
CA ASP A 93 -18.90 3.39 -23.50
C ASP A 93 -17.77 4.29 -24.04
N TYR A 94 -16.72 4.52 -23.26
CA TYR A 94 -15.55 5.28 -23.68
C TYR A 94 -14.82 4.62 -24.86
N ILE A 95 -14.59 3.30 -24.78
CA ILE A 95 -13.95 2.50 -25.84
C ILE A 95 -14.81 2.52 -27.12
N GLU A 96 -16.12 2.37 -27.00
CA GLU A 96 -17.03 2.46 -28.14
C GLU A 96 -16.94 3.81 -28.85
N ASN A 97 -16.89 4.91 -28.09
CA ASN A 97 -16.82 6.25 -28.67
C ASN A 97 -15.49 6.48 -29.42
N LEU A 98 -14.37 6.03 -28.87
CA LEU A 98 -13.08 6.09 -29.57
C LEU A 98 -13.10 5.31 -30.89
N ASN A 99 -13.71 4.12 -30.90
CA ASN A 99 -13.82 3.30 -32.11
C ASN A 99 -14.72 3.94 -33.18
N LYS A 100 -15.81 4.62 -32.77
CA LYS A 100 -16.67 5.39 -33.68
C LYS A 100 -15.87 6.52 -34.34
N ASP A 101 -15.10 7.28 -33.57
CA ASP A 101 -14.29 8.38 -34.09
C ASP A 101 -13.19 7.91 -35.06
N LEU A 102 -12.52 6.81 -34.74
CA LEU A 102 -11.52 6.18 -35.62
C LEU A 102 -12.13 5.66 -36.93
N SER A 103 -13.36 5.15 -36.89
CA SER A 103 -14.07 4.66 -38.09
C SER A 103 -14.52 5.77 -39.04
N HIS A 104 -14.51 7.03 -38.60
CA HIS A 104 -14.87 8.20 -39.38
C HIS A 104 -13.66 8.99 -39.91
N LEU A 105 -12.43 8.58 -39.58
CA LEU A 105 -11.22 9.13 -40.17
C LEU A 105 -10.96 8.50 -41.55
N PRO A 106 -10.61 9.30 -42.57
CA PRO A 106 -10.23 8.76 -43.87
C PRO A 106 -8.95 7.91 -43.72
N PRO A 107 -8.79 6.83 -44.50
CA PRO A 107 -7.53 6.07 -44.51
C PRO A 107 -6.38 6.97 -44.96
N ALA A 108 -5.20 6.76 -44.37
CA ALA A 108 -3.96 7.45 -44.69
C ALA A 108 -3.47 7.15 -46.12
#